data_AF-A0A0G4MWS2-F1
#
_entry.id   AF-A0A0G4MWS2-F1
#
_cell.length_a   1.000
_cell.length_b   1.000
_cell.length_c   1.000
_cell.angle_alpha   90.00
_cell.angle_beta   90.00
_cell.angle_gamma   90.00
#
_symmetry.space_group_name_H-M   'P 1'
#
loop_
_entity.id
_entity.type
_entity.pdbx_description
1 polymer ?
#
loop_
_entity_poly.entity_id
_entity_poly.type
_entity_poly.pdbx_seq_one_letter_code
_entity_poly.pdbx_strand_id
1 'polypeptide(L)' 'MSSPPWDYIAKLVCIGDSGCGKSSLTIRLCEGRFSPHHDVTIGVEFGSRIEILPSTLRHG' A
#
# COMPACT_ATOMS: atom_id res chain seq x y z
N MET A 1 21.93 17.93 -6.03
CA MET A 1 21.12 16.70 -5.85
C MET A 1 19.67 17.09 -6.07
N SER A 2 18.94 16.38 -6.93
CA SER A 2 17.51 16.65 -7.15
C SER A 2 16.71 16.29 -5.90
N SER A 3 15.68 17.08 -5.57
CA SER A 3 14.73 16.74 -4.52
C SER A 3 14.00 15.42 -4.86
N PRO A 4 13.64 14.61 -3.85
CA PRO A 4 12.82 13.43 -4.07
C PRO A 4 11.45 13.80 -4.66
N PRO A 5 10.78 12.88 -5.38
CA PRO A 5 9.50 13.13 -6.04
C PRO A 5 8.30 13.14 -5.08
N TRP A 6 8.53 13.15 -3.76
CA TRP A 6 7.51 13.14 -2.72
C TRP A 6 7.90 14.10 -1.59
N ASP A 7 6.91 14.53 -0.80
CA ASP A 7 7.12 15.35 0.40
C ASP A 7 7.26 14.48 1.66
N TYR A 8 6.55 13.34 1.70
CA TYR A 8 6.49 12.43 2.85
C TYR A 8 6.60 10.97 2.42
N ILE A 9 7.08 10.12 3.34
CA ILE A 9 7.07 8.66 3.20
C ILE A 9 6.36 8.03 4.38
N ALA A 10 5.38 7.17 4.10
CA ALA A 10 4.66 6.39 5.11
C ALA A 10 4.99 4.91 4.94
N LYS A 11 5.37 4.24 6.04
CA LYS A 11 5.59 2.79 6.08
C LYS A 11 4.37 2.11 6.70
N LEU A 12 3.72 1.24 5.94
CA LEU A 12 2.52 0.51 6.35
C LEU A 12 2.85 -0.97 6.54
N VAL A 13 2.30 -1.57 7.60
CA VAL A 13 2.40 -3.02 7.88
C VAL A 13 0.99 -3.56 8.13
N CYS A 14 0.52 -4.40 7.22
CA CYS A 14 -0.79 -5.05 7.34
C CYS A 14 -0.63 -6.39 8.07
N ILE A 15 -1.31 -6.56 9.21
CA ILE A 15 -1.23 -7.76 10.06
C ILE A 15 -2.65 -8.33 10.24
N GLY A 16 -2.75 -9.65 10.36
CA GLY A 16 -4.00 -10.38 10.54
C GLY A 16 -3.88 -11.84 10.10
N ASP A 17 -4.88 -12.65 10.44
CA ASP A 17 -4.88 -14.09 10.15
C ASP A 17 -4.83 -14.40 8.64
N SER A 18 -4.50 -15.64 8.32
CA SER A 18 -4.52 -16.12 6.94
C SER A 18 -5.93 -15.95 6.34
N GLY A 19 -6.01 -15.49 5.09
CA GLY A 19 -7.28 -15.27 4.41
C GLY A 19 -8.02 -13.96 4.73
N CYS A 20 -7.55 -13.12 5.67
CA CYS A 20 -8.20 -11.84 5.99
C CYS A 20 -8.06 -10.73 4.91
N GLY A 21 -7.51 -11.03 3.73
CA GLY A 21 -7.45 -10.07 2.61
C GLY A 21 -6.29 -9.07 2.62
N LYS A 22 -5.23 -9.30 3.41
CA LYS A 22 -4.05 -8.40 3.50
C LYS A 22 -3.42 -8.12 2.12
N SER A 23 -3.11 -9.17 1.37
CA SER A 23 -2.58 -9.06 0.00
C SER A 23 -3.56 -8.36 -0.94
N SER A 24 -4.86 -8.69 -0.85
CA SER A 24 -5.91 -8.05 -1.66
C SER A 24 -5.94 -6.53 -1.44
N LEU A 25 -5.77 -6.06 -0.20
CA LEU A 25 -5.69 -4.63 0.12
C LEU A 25 -4.39 -3.99 -0.41
N THR A 26 -3.24 -4.66 -0.26
CA THR A 26 -1.96 -4.18 -0.81
C THR A 26 -2.05 -4.00 -2.33
N ILE A 27 -2.58 -5.00 -3.04
CA ILE A 27 -2.79 -4.94 -4.50
C ILE A 27 -3.78 -3.84 -4.85
N ARG A 28 -4.89 -3.73 -4.13
CA ARG A 28 -5.89 -2.69 -4.42
C ARG A 28 -5.33 -1.29 -4.25
N LEU A 29 -4.51 -1.07 -3.22
CA LEU A 29 -3.84 0.19 -2.96
C LEU A 29 -2.81 0.51 -4.04
N CYS A 30 -1.94 -0.44 -4.38
CA CYS A 30 -0.79 -0.19 -5.26
C CYS A 30 -1.13 -0.25 -6.75
N GLU A 31 -2.05 -1.12 -7.14
CA GLU A 31 -2.35 -1.43 -8.55
C GLU A 31 -3.78 -1.05 -8.97
N GLY A 32 -4.64 -0.68 -8.03
CA GLY A 32 -5.99 -0.21 -8.36
C GLY A 32 -7.00 -1.32 -8.70
N ARG A 33 -6.63 -2.60 -8.57
CA ARG A 33 -7.47 -3.75 -8.96
C ARG A 33 -7.77 -4.69 -7.79
N PHE A 34 -8.79 -5.53 -7.98
CA PHE A 34 -9.00 -6.74 -7.18
C PHE A 34 -8.71 -7.97 -8.05
N SER A 35 -8.05 -8.97 -7.49
CA SER A 35 -7.85 -10.26 -8.13
C SER A 35 -8.87 -11.26 -7.57
N PRO A 36 -9.68 -11.94 -8.39
CA PRO A 36 -10.57 -13.00 -7.90
C PRO A 36 -9.79 -14.26 -7.48
N HIS A 37 -8.54 -14.40 -7.94
CA HIS A 37 -7.64 -15.47 -7.55
C HIS A 37 -6.62 -14.94 -6.55
N HIS A 38 -6.53 -15.58 -5.39
CA HIS A 38 -5.60 -15.26 -4.32
C HIS A 38 -4.91 -16.53 -3.86
N ASP A 39 -3.62 -16.62 -4.14
CA ASP A 39 -2.76 -17.62 -3.51
C ASP A 39 -2.40 -17.19 -2.08
N VAL A 40 -2.11 -18.17 -1.22
CA VAL A 40 -1.63 -17.88 0.13
C VAL A 40 -0.29 -17.15 0.04
N THR A 41 -0.18 -16.03 0.74
CA THR A 41 1.08 -15.28 0.83
C THR A 41 2.15 -16.16 1.48
N ILE A 42 3.25 -16.41 0.78
CA ILE A 42 4.42 -17.10 1.34
C ILE A 42 5.40 -16.03 1.84
N GLY A 43 5.56 -15.94 3.17
CA GLY A 43 6.42 -14.94 3.80
C GLY A 43 5.77 -13.56 3.85
N VAL A 44 6.19 -12.65 2.97
CA VAL A 44 5.72 -11.25 2.95
C VAL A 44 5.59 -10.74 1.52
N GLU A 45 4.64 -9.84 1.31
CA GLU A 45 4.42 -9.14 0.04
C GLU A 45 4.67 -7.64 0.25
N PHE A 46 5.34 -7.00 -0.72
CA PHE A 46 5.65 -5.58 -0.68
C PHE A 46 4.94 -4.86 -1.82
N GLY A 47 4.40 -3.67 -1.51
CA GLY A 47 3.84 -2.76 -2.49
C GLY A 47 4.13 -1.31 -2.10
N SER A 48 4.22 -0.43 -3.09
CA SER A 48 4.43 1.01 -2.88
C SER A 48 3.64 1.81 -3.90
N ARG A 49 3.09 2.95 -3.47
CA ARG A 49 2.43 3.91 -4.36
C ARG A 49 2.70 5.33 -3.89
N ILE A 50 2.97 6.21 -4.84
CA ILE A 50 2.96 7.66 -4.61
C ILE A 50 1.53 8.14 -4.82
N GLU A 51 0.96 8.77 -3.81
CA GLU A 51 -0.41 9.30 -3.85
C GLU A 51 -0.39 10.79 -3.54
N ILE A 52 -1.22 11.54 -4.26
CA ILE A 52 -1.44 12.95 -3.96
C ILE A 52 -2.36 13.03 -2.75
N LEU A 53 -1.83 13.51 -1.63
CA LEU A 53 -2.63 13.75 -0.44
C LEU A 53 -3.48 15.02 -0.59
N PRO A 54 -4.76 14.99 -0.17
CA PRO A 54 -5.59 16.18 -0.03
C PRO A 54 -4.90 17.28 0.77
N SER A 55 -5.12 18.53 0.40
CA SER A 55 -4.56 19.69 1.12
C SER A 55 -4.95 19.73 2.60
N THR A 56 -6.12 19.19 2.96
CA THR A 56 -6.58 19.07 4.35
C THR A 56 -5.72 18.17 5.21
N LEU A 57 -5.00 17.21 4.62
CA LEU A 57 -4.09 16.30 5.34
C LEU A 57 -2.66 16.83 5.42
N ARG A 58 -2.38 18.04 4.90
CA ARG A 58 -1.04 18.64 4.90
C ARG A 58 -0.70 19.44 6.16
N HIS A 59 -1.68 19.68 7.04
CA HIS A 59 -1.48 20.42 8.29
C HIS A 59 -1.44 19.45 9.48
N GLY A 60 -0.24 18.99 9.81
CA GLY A 60 0.13 18.43 11.11
C GLY A 60 1.18 19.30 11.76
#